data_AF-A0A067TEX0-F1
#
_entry.id   AF-A0A067TEX0-F1
#
_cell.length_a   1.000
_cell.length_b   1.000
_cell.length_c   1.000
_cell.angle_alpha   90.00
_cell.angle_beta   90.00
_cell.angle_gamma   90.00
#
_symmetry.space_group_name_H-M   'P 1'
#
loop_
_entity.id
_entity.type
_entity.pdbx_description
1 polymer ?
#
loop_
_entity_poly.entity_id
_entity_poly.type
_entity_poly.pdbx_seq_one_letter_code
_entity_poly.pdbx_strand_id
1 'polypeptide(L)'
;MSGMCSAPDCLQEATQKCSGCKTAFYCGATCQKEQWPLHKKECKINRMLYDMEQKHEEEEAKKPVQKPRKTHCTGCNGKFKEDWLEVDQECPDCGYITCESCSCHDSKGTCYCQSSNFGYKYCDREPQTYHFGKGGRPYNGDYHPSKQGGYELNRDDLPEAFEDVPRACSTCGETVHCLKKEYRNWNNRYSFF
;
A
#
# COMPACT_ATOMS: atom_id res chain seq x y z
N MET A 1 -4.93 -5.89 15.93
CA MET A 1 -6.29 -5.99 16.51
C MET A 1 -6.20 -6.95 17.68
N SER A 2 -6.36 -6.44 18.89
CA SER A 2 -6.39 -7.24 20.13
C SER A 2 -7.84 -7.68 20.34
N GLY A 3 -8.09 -8.99 20.34
CA GLY A 3 -9.41 -9.56 20.62
C GLY A 3 -9.65 -9.75 22.11
N MET A 4 -10.88 -10.06 22.51
CA MET A 4 -11.19 -10.48 23.89
C MET A 4 -10.77 -11.94 24.12
N CYS A 5 -10.52 -12.31 25.38
CA CYS A 5 -10.26 -13.70 25.74
C CYS A 5 -11.44 -14.60 25.36
N SER A 6 -11.14 -15.75 24.75
CA SER A 6 -12.13 -16.72 24.28
C SER A 6 -12.64 -17.64 25.40
N ALA A 7 -11.99 -17.65 26.56
CA ALA A 7 -12.44 -18.46 27.69
C ALA A 7 -13.76 -17.91 28.26
N PRO A 8 -14.71 -18.80 28.61
CA PRO A 8 -15.95 -18.39 29.24
C PRO A 8 -15.62 -17.62 30.54
N ASP A 9 -16.38 -16.56 30.80
CA ASP A 9 -16.27 -15.72 32.00
C ASP A 9 -14.97 -14.91 32.14
N CYS A 10 -14.13 -14.83 31.10
CA CYS A 10 -12.95 -13.98 31.08
C CYS A 10 -13.15 -12.75 30.18
N LEU A 11 -13.25 -11.55 30.77
CA LEU A 11 -13.42 -10.28 30.04
C LEU A 11 -12.09 -9.57 29.76
N GLN A 12 -10.95 -10.21 30.03
CA GLN A 12 -9.64 -9.62 29.80
C GLN A 12 -9.32 -9.56 28.31
N GLU A 13 -8.52 -8.56 27.93
CA GLU A 13 -7.94 -8.50 26.59
C GLU A 13 -7.02 -9.70 26.36
N ALA A 14 -7.12 -10.28 25.17
CA ALA A 14 -6.23 -11.36 24.80
C ALA A 14 -4.86 -10.83 24.39
N THR A 15 -3.84 -11.39 25.00
CA THR A 15 -2.43 -11.08 24.69
C THR A 15 -1.79 -12.16 23.81
N GLN A 16 -2.45 -13.32 23.70
CA GLN A 16 -1.94 -14.49 22.98
C GLN A 16 -3.02 -15.09 22.09
N LYS A 17 -2.59 -15.79 21.04
CA LYS A 17 -3.47 -16.60 20.17
C LYS A 17 -3.10 -18.06 20.28
N CYS A 18 -4.07 -18.95 20.10
CA CYS A 18 -3.84 -20.38 20.07
C CYS A 18 -2.79 -20.71 18.99
N SER A 19 -1.68 -21.34 19.36
CA SER A 19 -0.60 -21.66 18.42
C SER A 19 -0.98 -22.70 17.37
N GLY A 20 -1.99 -23.52 17.64
CA GLY A 20 -2.48 -24.56 16.72
C GLY A 20 -3.36 -24.01 15.59
N CYS A 21 -4.47 -23.37 15.95
CA CYS A 21 -5.45 -22.88 14.97
C CYS A 21 -5.31 -21.39 14.62
N LYS A 22 -4.62 -20.61 15.45
CA LYS A 22 -4.42 -19.15 15.30
C LYS A 22 -5.71 -18.30 15.28
N THR A 23 -6.88 -18.89 15.50
CA THR A 23 -8.18 -18.20 15.49
C THR A 23 -8.72 -17.86 16.89
N ALA A 24 -8.44 -18.69 17.90
CA ALA A 24 -8.85 -18.43 19.28
C ALA A 24 -7.82 -17.55 20.01
N PHE A 25 -8.30 -16.64 20.86
CA PHE A 25 -7.50 -15.64 21.56
C PHE A 25 -7.61 -15.81 23.08
N TYR A 26 -6.51 -15.66 23.81
CA TYR A 26 -6.46 -15.87 25.26
C TYR A 26 -5.64 -14.78 25.94
N CYS A 27 -6.03 -14.38 27.15
CA CYS A 27 -5.21 -13.50 27.99
C CYS A 27 -3.95 -14.23 28.53
N GLY A 28 -3.97 -15.57 28.57
CA GLY A 28 -2.84 -16.39 28.97
C GLY A 28 -3.12 -17.90 28.94
N ALA A 29 -2.12 -18.68 29.35
CA ALA A 29 -2.17 -20.15 29.30
C ALA A 29 -3.23 -20.77 30.23
N THR A 30 -3.60 -20.10 31.33
CA THR A 30 -4.61 -20.58 32.27
C THR A 30 -5.98 -20.70 31.58
N CYS A 31 -6.47 -19.59 31.02
CA CYS A 31 -7.73 -19.55 30.26
C CYS A 31 -7.72 -20.48 29.04
N GLN A 32 -6.58 -20.63 28.37
CA GLN A 32 -6.45 -21.59 27.27
C GLN A 32 -6.63 -23.05 27.74
N LYS A 33 -6.00 -23.42 28.87
CA LYS A 33 -6.10 -24.78 29.44
C LYS A 33 -7.50 -25.08 29.97
N GLU A 34 -8.15 -24.10 30.60
CA GLU A 34 -9.53 -24.21 31.09
C GLU A 34 -10.51 -24.47 29.95
N GLN A 35 -10.40 -23.72 28.85
CA GLN A 35 -11.29 -23.90 27.70
C GLN A 35 -10.91 -25.11 26.82
N TRP A 36 -9.71 -25.67 26.99
CA TRP A 36 -9.17 -26.73 26.12
C TRP A 36 -10.11 -27.92 25.86
N PRO A 37 -10.87 -28.46 26.84
CA PRO A 37 -11.79 -29.58 26.58
C PRO A 37 -12.84 -29.28 25.51
N LEU A 38 -13.31 -28.04 25.43
CA LEU A 38 -14.24 -27.58 24.40
C LEU A 38 -13.49 -27.19 23.13
N HIS A 39 -12.46 -26.35 23.27
CA HIS A 39 -11.70 -25.81 22.14
C HIS A 39 -11.01 -26.89 21.32
N LYS A 40 -10.55 -28.01 21.90
CA LYS A 40 -9.80 -29.05 21.18
C LYS A 40 -10.51 -29.57 19.93
N LYS A 41 -11.83 -29.70 19.98
CA LYS A 41 -12.64 -30.16 18.83
C LYS A 41 -12.64 -29.12 17.71
N GLU A 42 -12.89 -27.86 18.07
CA GLU A 42 -12.90 -26.72 17.15
C GLU A 42 -11.51 -26.39 16.61
N CYS A 43 -10.46 -26.59 17.42
CA CYS A 43 -9.08 -26.27 17.09
C CYS A 43 -8.62 -27.02 15.84
N LYS A 44 -9.05 -28.27 15.65
CA LYS A 44 -8.70 -29.04 14.45
C LYS A 44 -9.34 -28.45 13.19
N ILE A 45 -10.62 -28.09 13.27
CA ILE A 45 -11.39 -27.53 12.15
C ILE A 45 -10.85 -26.14 11.82
N ASN A 46 -10.71 -25.28 12.82
CA ASN A 46 -10.20 -23.92 12.64
C ASN A 46 -8.79 -23.90 12.08
N ARG A 47 -7.92 -24.86 12.45
CA ARG A 47 -6.61 -24.99 11.84
C ARG A 47 -6.70 -25.30 10.35
N MET A 48 -7.59 -26.21 9.94
CA MET A 48 -7.77 -26.53 8.52
C MET A 48 -8.27 -25.32 7.73
N LEU A 49 -9.25 -24.59 8.27
CA LEU A 49 -9.77 -23.38 7.65
C LEU A 49 -8.69 -22.32 7.52
N TYR A 50 -7.93 -22.06 8.59
CA TYR A 50 -6.80 -21.15 8.54
C TYR A 50 -5.77 -21.55 7.48
N ASP A 51 -5.37 -22.83 7.42
CA ASP A 51 -4.41 -23.32 6.43
C ASP A 51 -4.96 -23.20 4.99
N MET A 52 -6.27 -23.40 4.78
CA MET A 52 -6.93 -23.21 3.48
C MET A 52 -6.98 -21.73 3.08
N GLU A 53 -7.32 -20.84 4.01
CA GLU A 53 -7.33 -19.39 3.81
C GLU A 53 -5.92 -18.89 3.44
N GLN A 54 -4.90 -19.30 4.17
CA GLN A 54 -3.51 -18.92 3.87
C GLN A 54 -3.05 -19.41 2.49
N LYS A 55 -3.39 -20.65 2.11
CA LYS A 55 -3.10 -21.15 0.76
C LYS A 55 -3.80 -20.34 -0.32
N HIS A 56 -5.08 -20.01 -0.12
CA HIS A 56 -5.83 -19.19 -1.06
C HIS A 56 -5.24 -17.78 -1.18
N GLU A 57 -4.88 -17.14 -0.07
CA GLU A 57 -4.18 -15.84 -0.07
C GLU A 57 -2.84 -15.90 -0.83
N GLU A 58 -2.05 -16.95 -0.60
CA GLU A 58 -0.79 -17.17 -1.34
C GLU A 58 -1.00 -17.42 -2.84
N GLU A 59 -2.04 -18.18 -3.21
CA GLU A 59 -2.39 -18.44 -4.61
C GLU A 59 -2.90 -17.17 -5.30
N GLU A 60 -3.78 -16.41 -4.65
CA GLU A 60 -4.25 -15.10 -5.14
C GLU A 60 -3.10 -14.10 -5.28
N ALA A 61 -2.17 -14.05 -4.33
CA ALA A 61 -0.99 -13.20 -4.40
C ALA A 61 -0.06 -13.56 -5.58
N LYS A 62 -0.08 -14.82 -6.03
CA LYS A 62 0.67 -15.28 -7.21
C LYS A 62 -0.05 -15.02 -8.54
N LYS A 63 -1.36 -14.73 -8.54
CA LYS A 63 -2.10 -14.46 -9.78
C LYS A 63 -1.57 -13.18 -10.43
N PRO A 64 -1.28 -13.20 -11.74
CA PRO A 64 -0.83 -12.01 -12.43
C PRO A 64 -1.93 -10.94 -12.36
N VAL A 65 -1.54 -9.70 -12.10
CA VAL A 65 -2.46 -8.56 -12.16
C VAL A 65 -3.02 -8.51 -13.58
N GLN A 66 -4.32 -8.73 -13.73
CA GLN A 66 -4.97 -8.61 -15.04
C GLN A 66 -4.79 -7.18 -15.54
N LYS A 67 -4.06 -7.03 -16.66
CA LYS A 67 -3.88 -5.74 -17.32
C LYS A 67 -5.24 -5.25 -17.86
N PRO A 68 -5.51 -3.94 -17.83
CA PRO A 68 -6.75 -3.40 -18.35
C PRO A 68 -6.82 -3.58 -19.88
N ARG A 69 -8.04 -3.52 -20.40
CA ARG A 69 -8.30 -3.62 -21.84
C ARG A 69 -7.67 -2.45 -22.59
N LYS A 70 -7.10 -2.72 -23.77
CA LYS A 70 -6.48 -1.69 -24.61
C LYS A 70 -7.46 -0.84 -25.44
N THR A 71 -8.73 -1.18 -25.43
CA THR A 71 -9.75 -0.52 -26.26
C THR A 71 -10.37 0.72 -25.62
N HIS A 72 -10.08 1.00 -24.35
CA HIS A 72 -10.66 2.13 -23.61
C HIS A 72 -9.64 2.77 -22.69
N CYS A 73 -9.74 4.09 -22.53
CA CYS A 73 -9.01 4.81 -21.49
C CYS A 73 -9.38 4.22 -20.12
N THR A 74 -8.38 3.90 -19.31
CA THR A 74 -8.60 3.32 -17.98
C THR A 74 -9.15 4.37 -16.99
N GLY A 75 -8.80 5.64 -17.18
CA GLY A 75 -9.23 6.75 -16.30
C GLY A 75 -10.67 7.23 -16.51
N CYS A 76 -11.15 7.32 -17.75
CA CYS A 76 -12.50 7.79 -18.06
C CYS A 76 -13.42 6.73 -18.69
N ASN A 77 -12.90 5.54 -18.99
CA ASN A 77 -13.60 4.48 -19.71
C ASN A 77 -14.09 4.87 -21.11
N GLY A 78 -13.55 5.96 -21.69
CA GLY A 78 -13.82 6.37 -23.06
C GLY A 78 -13.22 5.37 -24.04
N LYS A 79 -14.00 4.94 -25.04
CA LYS A 79 -13.54 4.02 -26.08
C LYS A 79 -12.57 4.71 -27.03
N PHE A 80 -11.41 4.12 -27.25
CA PHE A 80 -10.52 4.54 -28.32
C PHE A 80 -11.16 4.18 -29.67
N LYS A 81 -11.43 5.19 -30.51
CA LYS A 81 -11.87 5.02 -31.90
C LYS A 81 -10.69 5.40 -32.79
N GLU A 82 -10.59 4.78 -33.96
CA GLU A 82 -9.46 4.92 -34.89
C GLU A 82 -9.06 6.37 -35.21
N ASP A 83 -9.98 7.34 -35.16
CA ASP A 83 -9.71 8.69 -35.67
C ASP A 83 -9.61 9.83 -34.63
N TRP A 84 -9.96 9.64 -33.35
CA TRP A 84 -10.11 10.79 -32.41
C TRP A 84 -9.70 10.58 -30.96
N LEU A 85 -9.33 9.37 -30.55
CA LEU A 85 -8.89 9.12 -29.19
C LEU A 85 -7.74 8.14 -29.26
N GLU A 86 -6.52 8.67 -29.25
CA GLU A 86 -5.29 7.89 -29.19
C GLU A 86 -4.90 7.61 -27.73
N VAL A 87 -4.09 6.57 -27.54
CA VAL A 87 -3.48 6.26 -26.25
C VAL A 87 -2.35 7.26 -26.04
N ASP A 88 -2.48 8.12 -25.02
CA ASP A 88 -1.47 9.14 -24.70
C ASP A 88 -0.35 8.56 -23.83
N GLN A 89 -0.71 7.84 -22.77
CA GLN A 89 0.27 7.12 -21.93
C GLN A 89 -0.16 5.67 -21.71
N GLU A 90 0.83 4.77 -21.70
CA GLU A 90 0.69 3.38 -21.26
C GLU A 90 1.69 3.09 -20.15
N CYS A 91 1.21 2.63 -19.00
CA CYS A 91 2.08 2.24 -17.89
C CYS A 91 2.71 0.87 -18.20
N PRO A 92 4.06 0.76 -18.21
CA PRO A 92 4.74 -0.49 -18.57
C PRO A 92 4.43 -1.64 -17.59
N ASP A 93 4.26 -1.31 -16.32
CA ASP A 93 4.09 -2.28 -15.25
C ASP A 93 2.66 -2.83 -15.19
N CYS A 94 1.66 -1.95 -15.02
CA CYS A 94 0.27 -2.36 -14.82
C CYS A 94 -0.60 -2.31 -16.09
N GLY A 95 -0.09 -1.77 -17.19
CA GLY A 95 -0.83 -1.63 -18.46
C GLY A 95 -1.93 -0.58 -18.43
N TYR A 96 -2.01 0.27 -17.39
CA TYR A 96 -2.96 1.38 -17.34
C TYR A 96 -2.73 2.30 -18.53
N ILE A 97 -3.80 2.66 -19.23
CA ILE A 97 -3.74 3.55 -20.39
C ILE A 97 -4.65 4.76 -20.22
N THR A 98 -4.23 5.90 -20.73
CA THR A 98 -4.96 7.17 -20.68
C THR A 98 -5.20 7.73 -22.09
N CYS A 99 -6.28 8.50 -22.23
CA CYS A 99 -6.36 9.50 -23.31
C CYS A 99 -5.64 10.78 -22.85
N GLU A 100 -5.37 11.69 -23.79
CA GLU A 100 -4.73 12.99 -23.54
C GLU A 100 -5.42 13.78 -22.39
N SER A 101 -6.75 13.82 -22.36
CA SER A 101 -7.48 14.51 -21.29
C SER A 101 -7.29 13.86 -19.91
N CYS A 102 -7.01 12.55 -19.84
CA CYS A 102 -6.79 11.87 -18.58
C CYS A 102 -5.33 11.90 -18.14
N SER A 103 -4.35 11.96 -19.06
CA SER A 103 -2.93 11.96 -18.71
C SER A 103 -2.52 13.20 -17.92
N CYS A 104 -3.17 14.34 -18.18
CA CYS A 104 -2.94 15.58 -17.45
C CYS A 104 -3.79 15.70 -16.16
N HIS A 105 -4.62 14.70 -15.83
CA HIS A 105 -5.54 14.77 -14.70
C HIS A 105 -5.01 14.02 -13.48
N ASP A 106 -4.90 14.68 -12.34
CA ASP A 106 -4.31 14.11 -11.12
C ASP A 106 -4.96 12.77 -10.67
N SER A 107 -6.29 12.68 -10.68
CA SER A 107 -7.00 11.46 -10.27
C SER A 107 -7.26 10.43 -11.38
N LYS A 108 -7.32 10.84 -12.66
CA LYS A 108 -7.61 9.94 -13.80
C LYS A 108 -6.37 9.57 -14.63
N GLY A 109 -5.27 10.25 -14.36
CA GLY A 109 -3.93 10.04 -14.91
C GLY A 109 -2.98 9.46 -13.88
N THR A 110 -3.50 8.69 -12.92
CA THR A 110 -2.71 7.92 -11.98
C THR A 110 -2.92 6.43 -12.24
N CYS A 111 -1.84 5.73 -12.57
CA CYS A 111 -1.86 4.30 -12.86
C CYS A 111 -2.08 3.46 -11.58
N TYR A 112 -2.21 2.14 -11.71
CA TYR A 112 -2.50 1.27 -10.57
C TYR A 112 -1.28 0.93 -9.69
N CYS A 113 -0.07 1.36 -10.05
CA CYS A 113 1.14 1.01 -9.32
C CYS A 113 1.20 1.73 -7.96
N GLN A 114 1.58 0.99 -6.91
CA GLN A 114 1.61 1.54 -5.55
C GLN A 114 2.77 2.51 -5.32
N SER A 115 3.87 2.35 -6.07
CA SER A 115 5.14 3.04 -5.87
C SER A 115 5.58 3.90 -7.06
N SER A 116 4.77 3.96 -8.11
CA SER A 116 5.08 4.70 -9.32
C SER A 116 3.82 5.17 -10.05
N ASN A 117 3.94 6.22 -10.85
CA ASN A 117 2.94 6.60 -11.84
C ASN A 117 3.56 6.53 -13.23
N PHE A 118 3.02 5.69 -14.13
CA PHE A 118 3.55 5.46 -15.48
C PHE A 118 5.08 5.21 -15.51
N GLY A 119 5.59 4.39 -14.58
CA GLY A 119 7.01 4.04 -14.47
C GLY A 119 7.86 5.06 -13.71
N TYR A 120 7.35 6.28 -13.47
CA TYR A 120 8.05 7.27 -12.63
C TYR A 120 7.80 6.98 -11.16
N LYS A 121 8.86 6.67 -10.41
CA LYS A 121 8.73 6.34 -8.99
C LYS A 121 8.24 7.54 -8.18
N TYR A 122 7.37 7.29 -7.21
CA TYR A 122 6.90 8.34 -6.31
C TYR A 122 7.98 8.84 -5.36
N CYS A 123 8.95 7.99 -5.01
CA CYS A 123 10.02 8.38 -4.10
C CYS A 123 10.89 9.52 -4.64
N ASP A 124 11.02 9.67 -5.95
CA ASP A 124 11.86 10.71 -6.56
C ASP A 124 11.12 12.04 -6.73
N ARG A 125 9.82 12.07 -6.42
CA ARG A 125 8.92 13.22 -6.61
C ARG A 125 8.59 13.89 -5.30
N GLU A 126 8.07 15.11 -5.37
CA GLU A 126 7.46 15.72 -4.18
C GLU A 126 6.22 14.93 -3.75
N PRO A 127 5.91 14.87 -2.43
CA PRO A 127 4.67 14.29 -1.97
C PRO A 127 3.46 15.02 -2.59
N GLN A 128 2.58 14.28 -3.27
CA GLN A 128 1.38 14.84 -3.90
C GLN A 128 0.12 14.16 -3.38
N THR A 129 -0.98 14.91 -3.35
CA THR A 129 -2.27 14.41 -2.89
C THR A 129 -2.83 13.29 -3.75
N TYR A 130 -2.33 13.09 -4.97
CA TYR A 130 -2.77 12.07 -5.93
C TYR A 130 -1.83 10.87 -6.05
N HIS A 131 -0.80 10.76 -5.22
CA HIS A 131 0.06 9.57 -5.18
C HIS A 131 -0.67 8.38 -4.53
N PHE A 132 -1.49 7.66 -5.31
CA PHE A 132 -2.25 6.49 -4.88
C PHE A 132 -2.03 5.31 -5.84
N GLY A 133 -2.09 4.09 -5.32
CA GLY A 133 -2.11 2.87 -6.11
C GLY A 133 -3.51 2.32 -6.37
N LYS A 134 -3.56 1.09 -6.89
CA LYS A 134 -4.80 0.34 -7.14
C LYS A 134 -5.74 0.37 -5.93
N GLY A 135 -7.01 0.74 -6.17
CA GLY A 135 -8.04 0.80 -5.13
C GLY A 135 -7.98 2.06 -4.25
N GLY A 136 -7.25 3.10 -4.67
CA GLY A 136 -7.19 4.39 -3.97
C GLY A 136 -6.31 4.39 -2.72
N ARG A 137 -5.39 3.43 -2.60
CA ARG A 137 -4.50 3.31 -1.45
C ARG A 137 -3.37 4.34 -1.53
N PRO A 138 -3.22 5.26 -0.56
CA PRO A 138 -2.17 6.28 -0.61
C PRO A 138 -0.79 5.64 -0.56
N TYR A 139 0.15 6.23 -1.31
CA TYR A 139 1.54 5.88 -1.20
C TYR A 139 2.07 6.29 0.18
N ASN A 140 2.66 5.32 0.86
CA ASN A 140 3.17 5.43 2.23
C ASN A 140 4.69 5.18 2.32
N GLY A 141 5.37 5.10 1.17
CA GLY A 141 6.81 4.88 1.10
C GLY A 141 7.62 6.13 1.42
N ASP A 142 8.92 6.05 1.14
CA ASP A 142 9.84 7.17 1.30
C ASP A 142 9.77 8.15 0.13
N TYR A 143 10.18 9.38 0.41
CA TYR A 143 10.36 10.44 -0.58
C TYR A 143 11.77 10.96 -0.45
N HIS A 144 12.41 11.29 -1.55
CA HIS A 144 13.72 11.94 -1.63
C HIS A 144 13.79 12.78 -2.92
N PRO A 145 12.87 13.75 -3.10
CA PRO A 145 12.90 14.63 -4.26
C PRO A 145 14.24 15.37 -4.34
N SER A 146 14.76 15.47 -5.56
CA SER A 146 16.05 16.10 -5.84
C SER A 146 15.92 17.25 -6.83
N LYS A 147 16.94 18.11 -6.83
CA LYS A 147 17.04 19.23 -7.78
C LYS A 147 17.15 18.77 -9.23
N GLN A 148 17.71 17.57 -9.48
CA GLN A 148 17.71 16.97 -10.82
C GLN A 148 16.30 16.65 -11.33
N GLY A 149 15.35 16.41 -10.41
CA GLY A 149 13.93 16.23 -10.73
C GLY A 149 13.17 17.55 -10.95
N GLY A 150 13.82 18.71 -10.76
CA GLY A 150 13.19 20.03 -10.94
C GLY A 150 12.25 20.44 -9.79
N TYR A 151 12.41 19.86 -8.61
CA TYR A 151 11.52 20.07 -7.47
C TYR A 151 12.05 21.12 -6.49
N GLU A 152 11.14 21.93 -5.94
CA GLU A 152 11.44 22.95 -4.95
C GLU A 152 11.78 22.34 -3.59
N LEU A 153 11.15 21.21 -3.24
CA LEU A 153 11.52 20.41 -2.08
C LEU A 153 12.70 19.53 -2.45
N ASN A 154 13.90 19.97 -2.10
CA ASN A 154 15.11 19.17 -2.26
C ASN A 154 16.05 19.44 -1.08
N ARG A 155 16.98 18.51 -0.85
CA ARG A 155 17.88 18.62 0.29
C ARG A 155 18.82 19.82 0.22
N ASP A 156 19.23 20.21 -0.98
CA ASP A 156 20.18 21.31 -1.15
C ASP A 156 19.57 22.65 -0.70
N ASP A 157 18.28 22.84 -0.99
CA ASP A 157 17.55 24.07 -0.69
C ASP A 157 16.81 24.02 0.67
N LEU A 158 16.45 22.84 1.19
CA LEU A 158 15.81 22.67 2.50
C LEU A 158 16.33 21.39 3.23
N PRO A 159 17.57 21.38 3.72
CA PRO A 159 18.18 20.19 4.31
C PRO A 159 17.46 19.69 5.57
N GLU A 160 16.81 20.57 6.33
CA GLU A 160 16.11 20.23 7.57
C GLU A 160 14.90 19.31 7.33
N ALA A 161 14.30 19.38 6.13
CA ALA A 161 13.18 18.53 5.75
C ALA A 161 13.58 17.06 5.52
N PHE A 162 14.87 16.78 5.39
CA PHE A 162 15.42 15.46 5.12
C PHE A 162 16.12 14.90 6.36
N GLU A 163 16.17 13.57 6.44
CA GLU A 163 16.92 12.85 7.46
C GLU A 163 18.42 13.21 7.38
N ASP A 164 19.09 13.27 8.53
CA ASP A 164 20.51 13.68 8.59
C ASP A 164 21.45 12.57 8.09
N VAL A 165 21.06 11.32 8.33
CA VAL A 165 21.84 10.12 7.98
C VAL A 165 21.23 9.48 6.73
N PRO A 166 22.02 9.19 5.69
CA PRO A 166 21.52 8.50 4.52
C PRO A 166 21.17 7.05 4.88
N ARG A 167 20.08 6.55 4.31
CA ARG A 167 19.66 5.16 4.42
C ARG A 167 19.07 4.67 3.12
N ALA A 168 18.92 3.36 3.00
CA ALA A 168 18.21 2.77 1.87
C ALA A 168 16.74 3.27 1.85
N CYS A 169 16.32 3.83 0.72
CA CYS A 169 14.93 4.15 0.44
C CYS A 169 14.12 2.86 0.39
N SER A 170 13.00 2.83 1.12
CA SER A 170 12.10 1.66 1.16
C SER A 170 11.44 1.33 -0.19
N THR A 171 11.52 2.23 -1.17
CA THR A 171 10.87 2.08 -2.48
C THR A 171 11.85 1.79 -3.62
N CYS A 172 12.94 2.55 -3.74
CA CYS A 172 13.93 2.33 -4.79
C CYS A 172 15.19 1.58 -4.33
N GLY A 173 15.43 1.46 -3.02
CA GLY A 173 16.62 0.83 -2.45
C GLY A 173 17.89 1.70 -2.46
N GLU A 174 17.86 2.89 -3.08
CA GLU A 174 19.01 3.79 -3.14
C GLU A 174 19.36 4.35 -1.77
N THR A 175 20.65 4.52 -1.50
CA THR A 175 21.13 5.11 -0.25
C THR A 175 21.08 6.62 -0.37
N VAL A 176 20.05 7.21 0.22
CA VAL A 176 19.69 8.63 0.08
C VAL A 176 19.24 9.20 1.42
N HIS A 177 19.15 10.52 1.51
CA HIS A 177 18.55 11.18 2.66
C HIS A 177 17.06 11.31 2.37
N CYS A 178 16.24 10.55 3.09
CA CYS A 178 14.80 10.53 2.87
C CYS A 178 14.14 11.73 3.56
N LEU A 179 13.05 12.23 2.99
CA LEU A 179 12.19 13.25 3.55
C LEU A 179 11.58 12.75 4.87
N LYS A 180 11.70 13.57 5.93
CA LYS A 180 11.11 13.30 7.24
C LYS A 180 9.59 13.26 7.15
N LYS A 181 8.93 12.49 8.01
CA LYS A 181 7.50 12.16 7.89
C LYS A 181 6.59 13.38 7.96
N GLU A 182 6.95 14.35 8.79
CA GLU A 182 6.24 15.61 9.01
C GLU A 182 6.15 16.48 7.74
N TYR A 183 7.10 16.35 6.81
CA TYR A 183 7.12 17.05 5.52
C TYR A 183 6.45 16.27 4.37
N ARG A 184 5.98 15.03 4.64
CA ARG A 184 5.31 14.19 3.61
C ARG A 184 3.87 14.60 3.34
N ASN A 185 3.27 15.43 4.20
CA ASN A 185 1.92 15.92 4.01
C ASN A 185 1.93 17.27 3.29
N TRP A 186 1.35 17.32 2.10
CA TRP A 186 1.22 18.54 1.28
C TRP A 186 0.65 19.72 2.07
N ASN A 187 -0.32 19.47 2.95
CA ASN A 187 -0.98 20.50 3.76
C ASN A 187 -0.08 21.11 4.85
N ASN A 188 0.98 20.42 5.27
CA ASN A 188 1.90 20.93 6.30
C ASN A 188 3.02 21.80 5.74
N ARG A 189 3.18 21.88 4.41
CA ARG A 189 4.30 22.57 3.77
C ARG A 189 4.22 24.10 3.91
N TYR A 190 3.04 24.64 4.23
CA TYR A 190 2.79 26.07 4.40
C TYR A 190 2.40 26.47 5.84
N SER A 191 2.47 25.56 6.81
CA SER A 191 2.11 25.87 8.21
C SER A 191 3.21 26.61 8.99
N PHE A 192 4.32 26.93 8.33
CA PHE A 192 5.49 27.62 8.91
C PHE A 192 5.77 28.99 8.26
N PHE A 193 4.80 29.56 7.54
CA PHE A 193 4.79 30.95 7.06
C PHE A 193 3.58 31.70 7.63
#